data_AF-A0A377FSD7-F1
#
_entry.id   AF-A0A377FSD7-F1
#
_cell.length_a   1.000
_cell.length_b   1.000
_cell.length_c   1.000
_cell.angle_alpha   90.00
_cell.angle_beta   90.00
_cell.angle_gamma   90.00
#
_symmetry.space_group_name_H-M   'P 1'
#
loop_
_entity.id
_entity.type
_entity.pdbx_description
1 polymer ?
#
loop_
_entity_poly.entity_id
_entity_poly.type
_entity_poly.pdbx_seq_one_letter_code
_entity_poly.pdbx_strand_id
1 'polypeptide(L)'
;MKRYVWMAVLSFVLLLPTHAEAGFETTPAGTVYTAADGTLLTGWQTIDGKTYYFDANGIMVTGWQFIEQATYYFNPDGVLATGWLALNGKRYYLQSDGKMATGFQPIDGKTYLFSVDGVMQKGWQTVSGKRYFFHSTGVMLTGFWTVSGNRHYFAPNGVLLTGWQTINGNRHYLFADGIIRTGMYTVSGQKYLFLTNGKVATGWQTYGTNVYFFGTDGVRRQGLQTIGGKVYGLHPTYGYRLRGKQTLDGVTYHFHSTGVRETGWKYTTQYEYFAPALTKKTDWQLINGNWYFFDASGVMYKNKRVGNATFGSRGAYAPALSVYKMNVPLYRQFQMGYPSGCEFFSLKMALEKKGRLVSAETLYREMPKSMWNARYENRLYRWVDPNVMFTGDPKGTLGKYRNYGIYPKGMIGFSSKYRPVKDLTGQGLASIERELAMGNPVIVWASVDFKTPYGHFNWYTTSNQKFTGFLNYHVMLATGYDKTNLYINDPYRGRLVISKSQVSAVMGATGWKALSVR
;
A
#
# COMPACT_ATOMS: atom_id res chain seq x y z
N MET A 1 51.74 78.63 -121.66
CA MET A 1 52.26 77.52 -120.82
C MET A 1 51.26 77.27 -119.68
N LYS A 2 51.03 76.00 -119.33
CA LYS A 2 49.75 75.46 -118.79
C LYS A 2 49.33 76.01 -117.41
N ARG A 3 48.02 76.24 -117.25
CA ARG A 3 47.28 76.56 -116.02
C ARG A 3 47.19 75.33 -115.10
N TYR A 4 47.25 75.54 -113.77
CA TYR A 4 46.80 74.55 -112.78
C TYR A 4 45.75 75.15 -111.84
N VAL A 5 44.67 74.36 -111.69
CA VAL A 5 43.52 74.51 -110.80
C VAL A 5 43.87 73.87 -109.46
N TRP A 6 43.43 74.43 -108.34
CA TRP A 6 43.34 73.70 -107.06
C TRP A 6 41.88 73.69 -106.59
N MET A 7 41.34 72.47 -106.49
CA MET A 7 39.99 72.12 -106.05
C MET A 7 39.89 72.18 -104.52
N ALA A 8 38.80 72.78 -104.04
CA ALA A 8 38.28 72.53 -102.70
C ALA A 8 37.53 71.19 -102.70
N VAL A 9 37.80 70.32 -101.72
CA VAL A 9 37.01 69.12 -101.45
C VAL A 9 36.35 69.30 -100.10
N LEU A 10 35.03 69.53 -100.14
CA LEU A 10 34.12 69.36 -99.00
C LEU A 10 33.81 67.86 -98.89
N SER A 11 34.25 67.20 -97.83
CA SER A 11 33.86 65.81 -97.54
C SER A 11 32.58 65.79 -96.70
N PHE A 12 31.57 65.13 -97.26
CA PHE A 12 30.30 64.77 -96.65
C PHE A 12 30.55 63.71 -95.56
N VAL A 13 30.24 64.03 -94.29
CA VAL A 13 30.21 63.05 -93.20
C VAL A 13 28.79 62.52 -93.07
N LEU A 14 28.63 61.22 -93.33
CA LEU A 14 27.43 60.44 -93.05
C LEU A 14 27.23 60.38 -91.52
N LEU A 15 26.17 60.99 -90.99
CA LEU A 15 25.71 60.71 -89.62
C LEU A 15 25.04 59.33 -89.60
N LEU A 16 25.68 58.35 -88.98
CA LEU A 16 25.03 57.11 -88.54
C LEU A 16 24.19 57.37 -87.28
N PRO A 17 23.07 56.66 -87.07
CA PRO A 17 22.22 56.84 -85.91
C PRO A 17 22.98 56.47 -84.63
N THR A 18 22.85 57.31 -83.60
CA THR A 18 23.31 57.05 -82.24
C THR A 18 22.68 55.75 -81.74
N HIS A 19 23.48 54.71 -81.51
CA HIS A 19 23.03 53.53 -80.77
C HIS A 19 22.63 53.98 -79.36
N ALA A 20 21.39 53.70 -78.95
CA ALA A 20 20.96 53.90 -77.58
C ALA A 20 21.83 53.03 -76.66
N GLU A 21 22.47 53.64 -75.67
CA GLU A 21 23.28 52.92 -74.69
C GLU A 21 22.34 52.17 -73.74
N ALA A 22 22.57 50.87 -73.53
CA ALA A 22 21.69 50.07 -72.67
C ALA A 22 21.76 50.59 -71.23
N GLY A 23 20.61 50.78 -70.57
CA GLY A 23 20.62 51.38 -69.24
C GLY A 23 19.24 51.62 -68.63
N PHE A 24 19.26 52.03 -67.36
CA PHE A 24 18.08 52.45 -66.62
C PHE A 24 17.70 53.89 -66.99
N GLU A 25 16.43 54.11 -67.30
CA GLU A 25 15.87 55.43 -67.60
C GLU A 25 14.65 55.71 -66.73
N THR A 26 14.61 56.86 -66.06
CA THR A 26 13.42 57.27 -65.28
C THR A 26 12.51 58.13 -66.15
N THR A 27 11.31 57.61 -66.42
CA THR A 27 10.24 58.32 -67.13
C THR A 27 9.18 58.83 -66.14
N PRO A 28 8.25 59.71 -66.56
CA PRO A 28 7.10 60.08 -65.73
C PRO A 28 6.21 58.90 -65.33
N ALA A 29 6.24 57.79 -66.09
CA ALA A 29 5.48 56.58 -65.79
C ALA A 29 6.22 55.63 -64.83
N GLY A 30 7.54 55.78 -64.66
CA GLY A 30 8.39 54.93 -63.83
C GLY A 30 9.76 54.67 -64.44
N THR A 31 10.57 53.86 -63.76
CA THR A 31 11.92 53.48 -64.24
C THR A 31 11.81 52.31 -65.19
N VAL A 32 12.45 52.36 -66.35
CA VAL A 32 12.53 51.30 -67.36
C VAL A 32 13.98 50.89 -67.61
N TYR A 33 14.20 49.77 -68.29
CA TYR A 33 15.53 49.43 -68.81
C TYR A 33 15.46 49.21 -70.32
N THR A 34 16.23 50.00 -71.06
CA THR A 34 16.37 49.89 -72.52
C THR A 34 17.57 49.00 -72.83
N ALA A 35 17.35 47.92 -73.58
CA ALA A 35 18.42 47.04 -74.07
C ALA A 35 19.21 47.72 -75.21
N ALA A 36 20.37 47.16 -75.56
CA ALA A 36 21.26 47.74 -76.59
C ALA A 36 20.63 47.80 -78.00
N ASP A 37 19.56 47.04 -78.23
CA ASP A 37 18.76 47.06 -79.46
C ASP A 37 17.58 48.05 -79.42
N GLY A 38 17.45 48.82 -78.34
CA GLY A 38 16.38 49.80 -78.12
C GLY A 38 15.07 49.22 -77.56
N THR A 39 15.00 47.92 -77.26
CA THR A 39 13.79 47.30 -76.69
C THR A 39 13.70 47.48 -75.17
N LEU A 40 12.48 47.61 -74.64
CA LEU A 40 12.25 47.64 -73.20
C LEU A 40 12.22 46.21 -72.64
N LEU A 41 12.97 45.99 -71.55
CA LEU A 41 12.91 44.72 -70.84
C LEU A 41 11.61 44.58 -70.04
N THR A 42 11.05 43.36 -70.02
CA THR A 42 9.86 42.98 -69.24
C THR A 42 10.14 41.71 -68.44
N GLY A 43 9.35 41.45 -67.40
CA GLY A 43 9.46 40.26 -66.55
C GLY A 43 10.69 40.24 -65.65
N TRP A 44 11.11 39.04 -65.24
CA TRP A 44 12.29 38.81 -64.40
C TRP A 44 13.58 39.08 -65.19
N GLN A 45 14.42 39.97 -64.66
CA GLN A 45 15.70 40.34 -65.30
C GLN A 45 16.84 40.33 -64.29
N THR A 46 18.01 39.89 -64.73
CA THR A 46 19.25 40.01 -63.94
C THR A 46 20.19 40.96 -64.65
N ILE A 47 20.46 42.11 -64.03
CA ILE A 47 21.26 43.19 -64.57
C ILE A 47 22.37 43.47 -63.56
N ASP A 48 23.63 43.40 -64.00
CA ASP A 48 24.82 43.59 -63.15
C ASP A 48 24.81 42.75 -61.86
N GLY A 49 24.32 41.51 -61.95
CA GLY A 49 24.24 40.57 -60.84
C GLY A 49 23.11 40.85 -59.83
N LYS A 50 22.23 41.82 -60.09
CA LYS A 50 21.04 42.12 -59.30
C LYS A 50 19.77 41.72 -60.04
N THR A 51 18.79 41.21 -59.31
CA THR A 51 17.52 40.77 -59.89
C THR A 51 16.46 41.86 -59.76
N TYR A 52 15.76 42.12 -60.87
CA TYR A 52 14.69 43.10 -61.01
C TYR A 52 13.45 42.43 -61.62
N TYR A 53 12.30 43.08 -61.51
CA TYR A 53 11.10 42.71 -62.26
C TYR A 53 10.50 43.94 -62.94
N PHE A 54 10.21 43.81 -64.23
CA PHE A 54 9.55 44.84 -65.02
C PHE A 54 8.15 44.36 -65.38
N ASP A 55 7.14 45.22 -65.23
CA ASP A 55 5.77 44.88 -65.56
C ASP A 55 5.56 44.71 -67.07
N ALA A 56 4.33 44.42 -67.49
CA ALA A 56 4.02 44.20 -68.91
C ALA A 56 4.27 45.43 -69.80
N ASN A 57 4.39 46.63 -69.22
CA ASN A 57 4.71 47.88 -69.92
C ASN A 57 6.21 48.23 -69.83
N GLY A 58 7.03 47.36 -69.23
CA GLY A 58 8.46 47.59 -69.03
C GLY A 58 8.78 48.49 -67.84
N ILE A 59 7.82 48.79 -66.96
CA ILE A 59 8.05 49.61 -65.76
C ILE A 59 8.59 48.73 -64.62
N MET A 60 9.72 49.13 -64.03
CA MET A 60 10.36 48.47 -62.89
C MET A 60 9.46 48.53 -61.66
N VAL A 61 9.13 47.37 -61.10
CA VAL A 61 8.29 47.29 -59.90
C VAL A 61 9.12 47.50 -58.63
N THR A 62 8.49 48.07 -57.61
CA THR A 62 9.04 48.20 -56.25
C THR A 62 8.01 47.74 -55.22
N GLY A 63 8.44 47.54 -53.97
CA GLY A 63 7.58 47.13 -52.87
C GLY A 63 7.13 45.66 -52.96
N TRP A 64 6.02 45.35 -52.30
CA TRP A 64 5.43 44.01 -52.28
C TRP A 64 4.73 43.69 -53.59
N GLN A 65 5.08 42.56 -54.21
CA GLN A 65 4.52 42.12 -55.49
C GLN A 65 4.12 40.66 -55.44
N PHE A 66 2.94 40.33 -55.98
CA PHE A 66 2.48 38.96 -56.13
C PHE A 66 2.66 38.52 -57.58
N ILE A 67 3.63 37.65 -57.82
CA ILE A 67 4.07 37.21 -59.16
C ILE A 67 4.10 35.69 -59.15
N GLU A 68 3.47 35.05 -60.14
CA GLU A 68 3.53 33.59 -60.33
C GLU A 68 3.22 32.79 -59.04
N GLN A 69 2.16 33.19 -58.33
CA GLN A 69 1.68 32.56 -57.09
C GLN A 69 2.60 32.71 -55.86
N ALA A 70 3.60 33.61 -55.92
CA ALA A 70 4.46 33.91 -54.80
C ALA A 70 4.54 35.42 -54.55
N THR A 71 4.76 35.79 -53.29
CA THR A 71 4.95 37.19 -52.88
C THR A 71 6.43 37.49 -52.80
N TYR A 72 6.86 38.59 -53.42
CA TYR A 72 8.23 39.09 -53.42
C TYR A 72 8.26 40.53 -52.88
N TYR A 73 9.43 40.99 -52.44
CA TYR A 73 9.63 42.39 -52.10
C TYR A 73 10.79 42.94 -52.92
N PHE A 74 10.54 44.00 -53.68
CA PHE A 74 11.56 44.76 -54.39
C PHE A 74 11.86 46.02 -53.59
N ASN A 75 13.13 46.24 -53.29
CA ASN A 75 13.60 47.42 -52.58
C ASN A 75 13.25 48.70 -53.37
N PRO A 76 13.34 49.89 -52.75
CA PRO A 76 13.06 51.16 -53.45
C PRO A 76 13.91 51.39 -54.71
N ASP A 77 15.08 50.77 -54.81
CA ASP A 77 15.96 50.77 -55.99
C ASP A 77 15.62 49.67 -57.02
N GLY A 78 14.51 48.96 -56.83
CA GLY A 78 14.02 47.88 -57.70
C GLY A 78 14.69 46.53 -57.52
N VAL A 79 15.69 46.43 -56.63
CA VAL A 79 16.41 45.17 -56.42
C VAL A 79 15.58 44.21 -55.59
N LEU A 80 15.47 42.95 -56.02
CA LEU A 80 14.82 41.88 -55.27
C LEU A 80 15.45 41.70 -53.88
N ALA A 81 14.65 41.82 -52.83
CA ALA A 81 15.11 41.56 -51.47
C ALA A 81 15.19 40.06 -51.18
N THR A 82 16.25 39.65 -50.50
CA THR A 82 16.46 38.30 -49.96
C THR A 82 16.87 38.39 -48.49
N GLY A 83 16.66 37.32 -47.73
CA GLY A 83 16.98 37.26 -46.30
C GLY A 83 15.99 38.00 -45.41
N TRP A 84 16.48 38.49 -44.26
CA TRP A 84 15.65 39.17 -43.27
C TRP A 84 15.29 40.59 -43.70
N LEU A 85 13.98 40.87 -43.76
CA LEU A 85 13.45 42.20 -44.07
C LEU A 85 12.67 42.76 -42.88
N ALA A 86 12.95 44.01 -42.51
CA ALA A 86 12.22 44.72 -41.47
C ALA A 86 11.49 45.93 -42.07
N LEU A 87 10.16 45.95 -41.95
CA LEU A 87 9.31 47.03 -42.48
C LEU A 87 8.23 47.38 -41.47
N ASN A 88 8.08 48.66 -41.15
CA ASN A 88 7.00 49.18 -40.28
C ASN A 88 6.87 48.40 -38.95
N GLY A 89 8.00 48.04 -38.33
CA GLY A 89 8.04 47.28 -37.08
C GLY A 89 7.73 45.77 -37.20
N LYS A 90 7.44 45.28 -38.41
CA LYS A 90 7.24 43.86 -38.72
C LYS A 90 8.52 43.27 -39.31
N ARG A 91 8.72 41.97 -39.12
CA ARG A 91 9.83 41.21 -39.69
C ARG A 91 9.31 40.14 -40.63
N TYR A 92 9.96 40.01 -41.77
CA TYR A 92 9.69 39.06 -42.84
C TYR A 92 10.99 38.32 -43.18
N TYR A 93 10.87 37.20 -43.87
CA TYR A 93 12.01 36.51 -44.44
C TYR A 93 11.73 36.20 -45.91
N LEU A 94 12.60 36.68 -46.78
CA LEU A 94 12.57 36.40 -48.21
C LEU A 94 13.59 35.28 -48.42
N GLN A 95 13.15 34.18 -49.01
CA GLN A 95 14.00 33.03 -49.28
C GLN A 95 15.10 33.39 -50.30
N SER A 96 16.03 32.49 -50.56
CA SER A 96 17.14 32.75 -51.48
C SER A 96 16.68 33.05 -52.92
N ASP A 97 15.49 32.57 -53.31
CA ASP A 97 14.83 32.88 -54.57
C ASP A 97 13.91 34.12 -54.48
N GLY A 98 13.95 34.85 -53.37
CA GLY A 98 13.16 36.06 -53.11
C GLY A 98 11.73 35.80 -52.62
N LYS A 99 11.25 34.55 -52.60
CA LYS A 99 9.89 34.25 -52.17
C LYS A 99 9.70 34.54 -50.68
N MET A 100 8.61 35.21 -50.34
CA MET A 100 8.25 35.50 -48.96
C MET A 100 7.90 34.20 -48.21
N ALA A 101 8.59 33.95 -47.12
CA ALA A 101 8.39 32.77 -46.30
C ALA A 101 7.11 32.88 -45.46
N THR A 102 6.34 31.79 -45.43
CA THR A 102 5.14 31.63 -44.59
C THR A 102 5.23 30.33 -43.79
N GLY A 103 4.46 30.19 -42.70
CA GLY A 103 4.46 28.98 -41.89
C GLY A 103 5.76 28.74 -41.12
N PHE A 104 6.04 27.49 -40.78
CA PHE A 104 7.26 27.10 -40.05
C PHE A 104 8.48 27.09 -40.99
N GLN A 105 9.53 27.80 -40.60
CA GLN A 105 10.73 27.98 -41.44
C GLN A 105 12.01 27.72 -40.63
N PRO A 106 12.84 26.75 -41.03
CA PRO A 106 14.19 26.61 -40.51
C PRO A 106 15.13 27.61 -41.20
N ILE A 107 15.70 28.53 -40.42
CA ILE A 107 16.61 29.58 -40.88
C ILE A 107 17.83 29.56 -39.95
N ASP A 108 19.02 29.33 -40.50
CA ASP A 108 20.29 29.29 -39.76
C ASP A 108 20.25 28.39 -38.51
N GLY A 109 19.67 27.20 -38.65
CA GLY A 109 19.54 26.22 -37.56
C GLY A 109 18.49 26.57 -36.48
N LYS A 110 17.70 27.62 -36.68
CA LYS A 110 16.61 28.04 -35.78
C LYS A 110 15.27 27.94 -36.50
N THR A 111 14.21 27.62 -35.77
CA THR A 111 12.86 27.57 -36.33
C THR A 111 12.09 28.85 -36.01
N TYR A 112 11.47 29.43 -37.03
CA TYR A 112 10.59 30.60 -36.95
C TYR A 112 9.20 30.23 -37.47
N LEU A 113 8.19 31.01 -37.09
CA LEU A 113 6.85 30.90 -37.66
C LEU A 113 6.49 32.24 -38.30
N PHE A 114 5.97 32.20 -39.52
CA PHE A 114 5.47 33.36 -40.24
C PHE A 114 3.97 33.19 -40.49
N SER A 115 3.21 34.28 -40.41
CA SER A 115 1.79 34.27 -40.80
C SER A 115 1.64 34.04 -42.30
N VAL A 116 0.40 33.89 -42.75
CA VAL A 116 0.06 33.87 -44.19
C VAL A 116 0.50 35.15 -44.90
N ASP A 117 0.53 36.29 -44.19
CA ASP A 117 1.05 37.57 -44.70
C ASP A 117 2.57 37.70 -44.54
N GLY A 118 3.27 36.62 -44.18
CA GLY A 118 4.73 36.60 -44.02
C GLY A 118 5.27 37.33 -42.79
N VAL A 119 4.42 37.72 -41.85
CA VAL A 119 4.87 38.41 -40.63
C VAL A 119 5.36 37.39 -39.61
N MET A 120 6.59 37.56 -39.13
CA MET A 120 7.20 36.70 -38.11
C MET A 120 6.41 36.75 -36.80
N GLN A 121 5.99 35.58 -36.33
CA GLN A 121 5.20 35.38 -35.13
C GLN A 121 6.09 35.31 -33.88
N LYS A 122 5.52 35.74 -32.75
CA LYS A 122 6.15 35.73 -31.42
C LYS A 122 5.14 35.25 -30.38
N GLY A 123 5.62 34.91 -29.19
CA GLY A 123 4.79 34.49 -28.06
C GLY A 123 4.11 33.14 -28.26
N TRP A 124 2.97 32.95 -27.60
CA TRP A 124 2.18 31.73 -27.70
C TRP A 124 1.48 31.63 -29.06
N GLN A 125 1.63 30.50 -29.73
CA GLN A 125 1.01 30.22 -31.02
C GLN A 125 0.37 28.83 -31.01
N THR A 126 -0.82 28.71 -31.60
CA THR A 126 -1.52 27.44 -31.74
C THR A 126 -1.62 27.10 -33.22
N VAL A 127 -0.98 26.01 -33.64
CA VAL A 127 -0.99 25.55 -35.03
C VAL A 127 -1.46 24.10 -35.05
N SER A 128 -2.54 23.83 -35.79
CA SER A 128 -3.17 22.50 -35.90
C SER A 128 -3.44 21.86 -34.54
N GLY A 129 -3.97 22.64 -33.59
CA GLY A 129 -4.30 22.19 -32.23
C GLY A 129 -3.11 22.00 -31.29
N LYS A 130 -1.87 22.22 -31.76
CA LYS A 130 -0.65 22.12 -30.94
C LYS A 130 -0.17 23.51 -30.55
N ARG A 131 0.31 23.65 -29.31
CA ARG A 131 0.81 24.92 -28.77
C ARG A 131 2.33 24.99 -28.87
N TYR A 132 2.83 26.15 -29.26
CA TYR A 132 4.24 26.49 -29.39
C TYR A 132 4.49 27.84 -28.69
N PHE A 133 5.75 28.11 -28.35
CA PHE A 133 6.15 29.44 -27.90
C PHE A 133 7.35 29.93 -28.71
N PHE A 134 7.24 31.14 -29.22
CA PHE A 134 8.29 31.83 -29.95
C PHE A 134 8.83 32.97 -29.09
N HIS A 135 10.13 32.98 -28.87
CA HIS A 135 10.81 34.01 -28.09
C HIS A 135 10.61 35.41 -28.70
N SER A 136 10.98 36.49 -27.98
CA SER A 136 10.88 37.86 -28.49
C SER A 136 11.70 38.11 -29.78
N THR A 137 12.72 37.27 -30.00
CA THR A 137 13.56 37.22 -31.22
C THR A 137 12.92 36.45 -32.38
N GLY A 138 11.79 35.77 -32.15
CA GLY A 138 11.07 34.93 -33.12
C GLY A 138 11.49 33.46 -33.14
N VAL A 139 12.48 33.06 -32.35
CA VAL A 139 12.98 31.67 -32.31
C VAL A 139 12.02 30.79 -31.52
N MET A 140 11.64 29.65 -32.07
CA MET A 140 10.84 28.63 -31.40
C MET A 140 11.59 28.04 -30.20
N LEU A 141 10.92 27.97 -29.04
CA LEU A 141 11.50 27.35 -27.85
C LEU A 141 11.42 25.82 -27.92
N THR A 142 12.49 25.17 -27.46
CA THR A 142 12.58 23.73 -27.20
C THR A 142 13.21 23.49 -25.82
N GLY A 143 12.91 22.36 -25.18
CA GLY A 143 13.39 22.02 -23.84
C GLY A 143 12.65 22.74 -22.72
N PHE A 144 13.30 22.87 -21.56
CA PHE A 144 12.72 23.54 -20.38
C PHE A 144 12.85 25.05 -20.48
N TRP A 145 11.73 25.76 -20.28
CA TRP A 145 11.70 27.23 -20.27
C TRP A 145 10.74 27.75 -19.21
N THR A 146 11.03 28.93 -18.66
CA THR A 146 10.09 29.68 -17.82
C THR A 146 9.46 30.77 -18.66
N VAL A 147 8.15 30.70 -18.83
CA VAL A 147 7.35 31.68 -19.58
C VAL A 147 6.34 32.30 -18.62
N SER A 148 6.38 33.63 -18.47
CA SER A 148 5.48 34.37 -17.56
C SER A 148 5.45 33.78 -16.14
N GLY A 149 6.62 33.42 -15.59
CA GLY A 149 6.76 32.85 -14.25
C GLY A 149 6.45 31.35 -14.13
N ASN A 150 5.94 30.70 -15.18
CA ASN A 150 5.58 29.29 -15.16
C ASN A 150 6.58 28.45 -15.96
N ARG A 151 6.97 27.29 -15.40
CA ARG A 151 7.91 26.39 -16.07
C ARG A 151 7.17 25.45 -17.00
N HIS A 152 7.67 25.34 -18.23
CA HIS A 152 7.13 24.51 -19.31
C HIS A 152 8.22 23.60 -19.89
N TYR A 153 7.80 22.59 -20.64
CA TYR A 153 8.69 21.80 -21.50
C TYR A 153 8.13 21.73 -22.91
N PHE A 154 8.95 22.17 -23.87
CA PHE A 154 8.68 22.09 -25.29
C PHE A 154 9.48 20.92 -25.87
N ALA A 155 8.82 20.02 -26.59
CA ALA A 155 9.49 18.90 -27.27
C ALA A 155 10.52 19.40 -28.30
N PRO A 156 11.40 18.53 -28.84
CA PRO A 156 12.36 18.92 -29.88
C PRO A 156 11.71 19.55 -31.13
N ASN A 157 10.47 19.19 -31.44
CA ASN A 157 9.67 19.81 -32.50
C ASN A 157 8.90 21.08 -32.06
N GLY A 158 9.17 21.60 -30.86
CA GLY A 158 8.59 22.82 -30.30
C GLY A 158 7.21 22.67 -29.65
N VAL A 159 6.59 21.50 -29.71
CA VAL A 159 5.26 21.28 -29.14
C VAL A 159 5.32 21.32 -27.62
N LEU A 160 4.46 22.13 -26.98
CA LEU A 160 4.26 22.13 -25.54
C LEU A 160 3.72 20.77 -25.08
N LEU A 161 4.47 20.06 -24.23
CA LEU A 161 4.04 18.77 -23.69
C LEU A 161 3.09 18.93 -22.50
N THR A 162 2.22 17.93 -22.33
CA THR A 162 1.32 17.78 -21.19
C THR A 162 1.33 16.33 -20.69
N GLY A 163 0.71 16.07 -19.54
CA GLY A 163 0.62 14.77 -18.91
C GLY A 163 1.92 14.25 -18.30
N TRP A 164 1.98 12.93 -18.12
CA TRP A 164 3.16 12.22 -17.65
C TRP A 164 4.24 12.16 -18.74
N GLN A 165 5.44 12.63 -18.43
CA GLN A 165 6.57 12.63 -19.36
C GLN A 165 7.83 12.11 -18.68
N THR A 166 8.68 11.43 -19.44
CA THR A 166 10.03 11.04 -19.00
C THR A 166 11.04 11.87 -19.78
N ILE A 167 11.74 12.76 -19.09
CA ILE A 167 12.67 13.71 -19.69
C ILE A 167 14.04 13.49 -19.05
N ASN A 168 15.05 13.18 -19.85
CA ASN A 168 16.41 12.86 -19.39
C ASN A 168 16.43 11.81 -18.25
N GLY A 169 15.64 10.73 -18.41
CA GLY A 169 15.53 9.64 -17.43
C GLY A 169 14.73 9.97 -16.16
N ASN A 170 14.18 11.18 -16.02
CA ASN A 170 13.41 11.59 -14.85
C ASN A 170 11.93 11.75 -15.21
N ARG A 171 11.04 11.30 -14.31
CA ARG A 171 9.60 11.49 -14.49
C ARG A 171 9.19 12.91 -14.09
N HIS A 172 8.37 13.51 -14.94
CA HIS A 172 7.74 14.81 -14.77
C HIS A 172 6.23 14.68 -15.01
N TYR A 173 5.46 15.56 -14.39
CA TYR A 173 4.05 15.73 -14.71
C TYR A 173 3.80 17.16 -15.14
N LEU A 174 3.46 17.32 -16.42
CA LEU A 174 3.02 18.58 -16.99
C LEU A 174 1.50 18.60 -16.91
N PHE A 175 0.93 19.59 -16.24
CA PHE A 175 -0.52 19.65 -16.09
C PHE A 175 -1.19 20.00 -17.43
N ALA A 176 -2.52 20.01 -17.48
CA ALA A 176 -3.27 20.25 -18.71
C ALA A 176 -2.97 21.60 -19.38
N ASP A 177 -2.56 22.60 -18.59
CA ASP A 177 -2.09 23.91 -19.07
C ASP A 177 -0.62 23.93 -19.52
N GLY A 178 0.06 22.79 -19.43
CA GLY A 178 1.47 22.60 -19.76
C GLY A 178 2.44 23.11 -18.69
N ILE A 179 1.95 23.47 -17.50
CA ILE A 179 2.80 23.98 -16.41
C ILE A 179 3.34 22.81 -15.58
N ILE A 180 4.64 22.85 -15.30
CA ILE A 180 5.31 21.98 -14.33
C ILE A 180 5.19 22.63 -12.96
N ARG A 181 4.30 22.09 -12.12
CA ARG A 181 4.08 22.58 -10.75
C ARG A 181 4.97 21.86 -9.75
N THR A 182 5.17 22.48 -8.59
CA THR A 182 5.93 21.93 -7.45
C THR A 182 5.02 21.80 -6.24
N GLY A 183 5.23 20.78 -5.41
CA GLY A 183 4.41 20.51 -4.22
C GLY A 183 3.60 19.21 -4.33
N MET A 184 2.70 18.99 -3.37
CA MET A 184 1.95 17.75 -3.26
C MET A 184 0.58 17.83 -3.95
N TYR A 185 0.36 17.00 -4.96
CA TYR A 185 -0.85 17.01 -5.78
C TYR A 185 -1.49 15.63 -5.88
N THR A 186 -2.78 15.62 -6.16
CA THR A 186 -3.51 14.40 -6.52
C THR A 186 -3.62 14.31 -8.04
N VAL A 187 -3.14 13.22 -8.62
CA VAL A 187 -3.27 12.92 -10.06
C VAL A 187 -3.90 11.55 -10.18
N SER A 188 -5.05 11.46 -10.84
CA SER A 188 -5.82 10.21 -11.00
C SER A 188 -6.05 9.46 -9.67
N GLY A 189 -6.46 10.19 -8.63
CA GLY A 189 -6.73 9.64 -7.29
C GLY A 189 -5.49 9.36 -6.43
N GLN A 190 -4.27 9.42 -6.99
CA GLN A 190 -3.04 9.12 -6.28
C GLN A 190 -2.29 10.40 -5.88
N LYS A 191 -1.67 10.39 -4.69
CA LYS A 191 -0.87 11.52 -4.19
C LYS A 191 0.59 11.41 -4.63
N TYR A 192 1.11 12.48 -5.24
CA TYR A 192 2.50 12.63 -5.67
C TYR A 192 3.10 13.89 -5.06
N LEU A 193 4.43 13.91 -4.91
CA LEU A 193 5.18 15.12 -4.61
C LEU A 193 6.03 15.48 -5.83
N PHE A 194 5.81 16.68 -6.37
CA PHE A 194 6.63 17.24 -7.43
C PHE A 194 7.69 18.15 -6.80
N LEU A 195 8.96 17.78 -6.95
CA LEU A 195 10.09 18.48 -6.38
C LEU A 195 10.29 19.86 -7.06
N THR A 196 11.10 20.73 -6.46
CA THR A 196 11.39 22.08 -7.00
C THR A 196 12.02 22.05 -8.40
N ASN A 197 12.78 21.01 -8.70
CA ASN A 197 13.32 20.77 -10.04
C ASN A 197 12.30 20.14 -11.02
N GLY A 198 11.04 20.01 -10.61
CA GLY A 198 9.92 19.47 -11.40
C GLY A 198 9.85 17.94 -11.45
N LYS A 199 10.79 17.23 -10.84
CA LYS A 199 10.83 15.76 -10.84
C LYS A 199 9.80 15.19 -9.88
N VAL A 200 9.29 14.01 -10.19
CA VAL A 200 8.43 13.24 -9.30
C VAL A 200 9.28 12.62 -8.20
N ALA A 201 8.94 12.89 -6.94
CA ALA A 201 9.69 12.38 -5.80
C ALA A 201 9.46 10.88 -5.60
N THR A 202 10.51 10.19 -5.16
CA THR A 202 10.49 8.79 -4.73
C THR A 202 11.24 8.67 -3.39
N GLY A 203 11.04 7.57 -2.68
CA GLY A 203 11.66 7.32 -1.38
C GLY A 203 11.13 8.23 -0.27
N TRP A 204 11.96 8.40 0.77
CA TRP A 204 11.62 9.24 1.92
C TRP A 204 11.78 10.72 1.58
N GLN A 205 10.75 11.51 1.87
CA GLN A 205 10.71 12.94 1.57
C GLN A 205 10.13 13.72 2.74
N THR A 206 10.74 14.86 3.06
CA THR A 206 10.20 15.81 4.05
C THR A 206 9.40 16.88 3.32
N TYR A 207 8.18 17.13 3.76
CA TYR A 207 7.32 18.17 3.22
C TYR A 207 6.60 18.89 4.36
N GLY A 208 6.90 20.18 4.54
CA GLY A 208 6.56 20.92 5.75
C GLY A 208 7.27 20.30 6.97
N THR A 209 6.51 20.06 8.05
CA THR A 209 7.00 19.42 9.27
C THR A 209 6.91 17.89 9.25
N ASN A 210 6.37 17.31 8.17
CA ASN A 210 6.03 15.90 8.08
C ASN A 210 6.97 15.16 7.13
N VAL A 211 7.16 13.87 7.41
CA VAL A 211 7.97 12.95 6.58
C VAL A 211 7.04 11.95 5.91
N TYR A 212 7.21 11.72 4.61
CA TYR A 212 6.39 10.84 3.79
C TYR A 212 7.28 9.83 3.06
N PHE A 213 6.70 8.70 2.64
CA PHE A 213 7.37 7.77 1.76
C PHE A 213 6.61 7.66 0.43
N PHE A 214 7.34 7.86 -0.67
CA PHE A 214 6.84 7.71 -2.03
C PHE A 214 7.46 6.45 -2.64
N GLY A 215 6.65 5.61 -3.27
CA GLY A 215 7.14 4.41 -3.94
C GLY A 215 8.05 4.74 -5.13
N THR A 216 8.61 3.71 -5.76
CA THR A 216 9.34 3.84 -7.03
C THR A 216 8.42 4.32 -8.17
N ASP A 217 7.12 4.05 -8.05
CA ASP A 217 6.04 4.60 -8.88
C ASP A 217 5.75 6.09 -8.61
N GLY A 218 6.37 6.69 -7.58
CA GLY A 218 6.14 8.06 -7.13
C GLY A 218 4.88 8.24 -6.29
N VAL A 219 4.13 7.19 -6.00
CA VAL A 219 2.88 7.26 -5.25
C VAL A 219 3.16 7.29 -3.75
N ARG A 220 2.53 8.23 -3.04
CA ARG A 220 2.62 8.32 -1.58
C ARG A 220 2.03 7.09 -0.91
N ARG A 221 2.81 6.40 -0.08
CA ARG A 221 2.34 5.23 0.68
C ARG A 221 1.59 5.63 1.97
N GLN A 222 0.78 4.71 2.47
CA GLN A 222 -0.05 4.84 3.69
C GLN A 222 -0.06 3.51 4.47
N GLY A 223 -0.49 3.53 5.72
CA GLY A 223 -0.58 2.32 6.56
C GLY A 223 0.78 1.71 6.90
N LEU A 224 0.77 0.42 7.22
CA LEU A 224 2.01 -0.33 7.47
C LEU A 224 2.75 -0.63 6.17
N GLN A 225 4.04 -0.31 6.14
CA GLN A 225 4.88 -0.51 4.96
C GLN A 225 6.20 -1.17 5.35
N THR A 226 6.62 -2.18 4.58
CA THR A 226 7.95 -2.79 4.71
C THR A 226 8.88 -2.12 3.72
N ILE A 227 9.88 -1.38 4.22
CA ILE A 227 10.82 -0.59 3.43
C ILE A 227 12.23 -0.97 3.88
N GLY A 228 13.03 -1.54 2.98
CA GLY A 228 14.39 -1.99 3.30
C GLY A 228 14.45 -3.01 4.46
N GLY A 229 13.49 -3.94 4.50
CA GLY A 229 13.40 -4.97 5.56
C GLY A 229 12.88 -4.48 6.92
N LYS A 230 12.61 -3.17 7.06
CA LYS A 230 12.05 -2.58 8.29
C LYS A 230 10.59 -2.22 8.08
N VAL A 231 9.77 -2.41 9.11
CA VAL A 231 8.36 -2.05 9.09
C VAL A 231 8.18 -0.62 9.60
N TYR A 232 7.47 0.21 8.86
CA TYR A 232 7.13 1.59 9.21
C TYR A 232 5.62 1.77 9.27
N GLY A 233 5.16 2.65 10.14
CA GLY A 233 3.77 3.12 10.16
C GLY A 233 3.66 4.46 9.44
N LEU A 234 2.75 4.55 8.48
CA LEU A 234 2.35 5.79 7.82
C LEU A 234 0.87 6.05 8.13
N HIS A 235 0.50 7.30 8.38
CA HIS A 235 -0.88 7.65 8.72
C HIS A 235 -1.85 7.13 7.64
N PRO A 236 -2.93 6.41 7.99
CA PRO A 236 -3.82 5.79 7.01
C PRO A 236 -4.38 6.77 5.98
N THR A 237 -4.83 7.95 6.42
CA THR A 237 -5.35 9.01 5.53
C THR A 237 -4.28 9.94 4.99
N TYR A 238 -3.42 10.48 5.86
CA TYR A 238 -2.48 11.54 5.48
C TYR A 238 -1.09 11.05 5.09
N GLY A 239 -0.74 9.78 5.24
CA GLY A 239 0.51 9.18 4.77
C GLY A 239 1.81 9.69 5.43
N TYR A 240 1.74 10.58 6.42
CA TYR A 240 2.94 11.01 7.15
C TYR A 240 3.44 9.91 8.10
N ARG A 241 4.73 9.88 8.35
CA ARG A 241 5.42 8.88 9.17
C ARG A 241 4.98 8.99 10.62
N LEU A 242 4.51 7.88 11.17
CA LEU A 242 4.06 7.74 12.54
C LEU A 242 5.23 7.51 13.50
N ARG A 243 5.04 7.90 14.76
CA ARG A 243 6.01 7.77 15.86
C ARG A 243 5.26 7.49 17.17
N GLY A 244 5.94 6.86 18.12
CA GLY A 244 5.39 6.51 19.44
C GLY A 244 4.29 5.46 19.38
N LYS A 245 3.41 5.47 20.39
CA LYS A 245 2.26 4.57 20.49
C LYS A 245 1.16 5.00 19.52
N GLN A 246 0.74 4.10 18.63
CA GLN A 246 -0.25 4.38 17.59
C GLN A 246 -1.18 3.18 17.40
N THR A 247 -2.45 3.43 17.12
CA THR A 247 -3.42 2.36 16.81
C THR A 247 -3.79 2.40 15.34
N LEU A 248 -3.58 1.28 14.64
CA LEU A 248 -3.90 1.10 13.23
C LEU A 248 -4.75 -0.17 13.12
N ASP A 249 -5.94 -0.06 12.51
CA ASP A 249 -6.89 -1.17 12.30
C ASP A 249 -7.16 -2.00 13.57
N GLY A 250 -7.35 -1.30 14.71
CA GLY A 250 -7.63 -1.93 16.00
C GLY A 250 -6.42 -2.57 16.71
N VAL A 251 -5.23 -2.52 16.10
CA VAL A 251 -3.98 -3.03 16.68
C VAL A 251 -3.10 -1.86 17.11
N THR A 252 -2.53 -1.93 18.32
CA THR A 252 -1.64 -0.90 18.85
C THR A 252 -0.17 -1.28 18.62
N TYR A 253 0.59 -0.33 18.08
CA TYR A 253 1.99 -0.43 17.72
C TYR A 253 2.81 0.60 18.50
N HIS A 254 4.10 0.32 18.65
CA HIS A 254 5.08 1.31 19.06
C HIS A 254 6.07 1.56 17.91
N PHE A 255 6.23 2.82 17.52
CA PHE A 255 7.20 3.23 16.51
C PHE A 255 8.29 4.08 17.14
N HIS A 256 9.56 3.76 16.84
CA HIS A 256 10.72 4.56 17.24
C HIS A 256 10.63 6.00 16.69
N SER A 257 11.47 6.91 17.17
CA SER A 257 11.54 8.30 16.65
C SER A 257 11.87 8.36 15.14
N THR A 258 12.57 7.35 14.63
CA THR A 258 12.86 7.14 13.21
C THR A 258 11.67 6.56 12.41
N GLY A 259 10.59 6.19 13.08
CA GLY A 259 9.37 5.61 12.51
C GLY A 259 9.40 4.09 12.32
N VAL A 260 10.52 3.44 12.67
CA VAL A 260 10.64 1.98 12.61
C VAL A 260 9.78 1.35 13.71
N ARG A 261 9.01 0.32 13.36
CA ARG A 261 8.21 -0.47 14.30
C ARG A 261 9.14 -1.18 15.28
N GLU A 262 8.86 -1.01 16.56
CA GLU A 262 9.55 -1.71 17.64
C GLU A 262 8.67 -2.82 18.23
N THR A 263 9.32 -3.82 18.81
CA THR A 263 8.70 -4.95 19.50
C THR A 263 9.33 -5.12 20.87
N GLY A 264 8.74 -5.98 21.71
CA GLY A 264 9.20 -6.25 23.06
C GLY A 264 8.61 -5.30 24.10
N TRP A 265 9.25 -5.24 25.27
CA TRP A 265 8.85 -4.35 26.35
C TRP A 265 9.16 -2.89 26.01
N LYS A 266 8.16 -2.02 26.13
CA LYS A 266 8.29 -0.58 25.95
C LYS A 266 7.59 0.14 27.07
N TYR A 267 8.22 1.21 27.53
CA TYR A 267 7.63 2.13 28.48
C TYR A 267 6.96 3.27 27.70
N THR A 268 5.64 3.36 27.79
CA THR A 268 4.86 4.49 27.24
C THR A 268 4.50 5.43 28.39
N THR A 269 3.34 5.24 29.01
CA THR A 269 3.01 5.70 30.37
C THR A 269 3.14 4.58 31.41
N GLN A 270 3.24 3.34 30.92
CA GLN A 270 3.45 2.12 31.68
C GLN A 270 4.25 1.11 30.83
N TYR A 271 4.79 0.07 31.45
CA TYR A 271 5.40 -1.04 30.71
C TYR A 271 4.33 -1.85 29.96
N GLU A 272 4.47 -1.90 28.64
CA GLU A 272 3.61 -2.65 27.73
C GLU A 272 4.49 -3.56 26.85
N TYR A 273 4.01 -4.76 26.53
CA TYR A 273 4.72 -5.68 25.64
C TYR A 273 4.11 -5.64 24.24
N PHE A 274 4.88 -5.15 23.26
CA PHE A 274 4.49 -5.11 21.86
C PHE A 274 4.97 -6.38 21.15
N ALA A 275 4.05 -7.31 20.92
CA ALA A 275 4.40 -8.61 20.35
C ALA A 275 4.92 -8.49 18.90
N PRO A 276 5.83 -9.39 18.46
CA PRO A 276 6.30 -9.44 17.08
C PRO A 276 5.17 -9.69 16.06
N ALA A 277 4.19 -10.50 16.46
CA ALA A 277 2.95 -10.75 15.73
C ALA A 277 1.83 -9.84 16.25
N LEU A 278 0.97 -9.40 15.33
CA LEU A 278 -0.12 -8.44 15.56
C LEU A 278 -1.33 -9.02 16.30
N THR A 279 -1.08 -9.97 17.19
CA THR A 279 -2.11 -10.61 17.99
C THR A 279 -2.05 -10.05 19.40
N LYS A 280 -3.14 -9.40 19.79
CA LYS A 280 -3.42 -9.06 21.18
C LYS A 280 -3.17 -10.27 22.08
N LYS A 281 -2.26 -10.12 23.06
CA LYS A 281 -1.98 -11.17 24.03
C LYS A 281 -3.09 -11.19 25.08
N THR A 282 -3.63 -12.38 25.33
CA THR A 282 -4.65 -12.64 26.35
C THR A 282 -4.26 -13.92 27.09
N ASP A 283 -4.85 -14.13 28.27
CA ASP A 283 -4.62 -15.31 29.11
C ASP A 283 -3.15 -15.41 29.61
N TRP A 284 -2.77 -16.57 30.13
CA TRP A 284 -1.41 -16.89 30.53
C TRP A 284 -0.43 -16.87 29.36
N GLN A 285 0.67 -16.13 29.52
CA GLN A 285 1.75 -16.03 28.54
C GLN A 285 3.09 -16.30 29.22
N LEU A 286 3.89 -17.20 28.66
CA LEU A 286 5.28 -17.41 29.04
C LEU A 286 6.16 -16.48 28.20
N ILE A 287 6.82 -15.52 28.84
CA ILE A 287 7.66 -14.52 28.18
C ILE A 287 9.00 -14.50 28.92
N ASN A 288 10.09 -14.84 28.21
CA ASN A 288 11.45 -14.85 28.75
C ASN A 288 11.56 -15.62 30.09
N GLY A 289 10.96 -16.82 30.16
CA GLY A 289 11.01 -17.69 31.34
C GLY A 289 10.04 -17.32 32.47
N ASN A 290 9.33 -16.20 32.37
CA ASN A 290 8.37 -15.77 33.39
C ASN A 290 6.93 -15.85 32.88
N TRP A 291 6.01 -16.23 33.76
CA TRP A 291 4.58 -16.25 33.44
C TRP A 291 3.93 -14.90 33.74
N TYR A 292 3.07 -14.47 32.82
CA TYR A 292 2.27 -13.25 32.91
C TYR A 292 0.82 -13.61 32.61
N PHE A 293 -0.13 -12.83 33.15
CA PHE A 293 -1.55 -12.98 32.81
C PHE A 293 -2.07 -11.68 32.20
N PHE A 294 -2.70 -11.81 31.02
CA PHE A 294 -3.37 -10.72 30.33
C PHE A 294 -4.88 -10.99 30.34
N ASP A 295 -5.70 -10.00 30.68
CA ASP A 295 -7.14 -10.17 30.60
C ASP A 295 -7.66 -10.17 29.14
N ALA A 296 -8.98 -10.32 28.95
CA ALA A 296 -9.59 -10.29 27.62
C ALA A 296 -9.40 -8.94 26.88
N SER A 297 -9.18 -7.85 27.62
CA SER A 297 -8.86 -6.53 27.08
C SER A 297 -7.38 -6.38 26.70
N GLY A 298 -6.54 -7.38 27.00
CA GLY A 298 -5.10 -7.39 26.72
C GLY A 298 -4.29 -6.63 27.76
N VAL A 299 -4.90 -6.27 28.90
CA VAL A 299 -4.22 -5.58 29.99
C VAL A 299 -3.54 -6.62 30.87
N MET A 300 -2.24 -6.40 31.11
CA MET A 300 -1.43 -7.25 31.98
C MET A 300 -1.77 -7.01 33.45
N TYR A 301 -1.88 -8.08 34.23
CA TYR A 301 -1.96 -7.96 35.68
C TYR A 301 -0.61 -7.55 36.27
N LYS A 302 -0.60 -6.49 37.08
CA LYS A 302 0.57 -5.95 37.80
C LYS A 302 0.14 -5.41 39.15
N ASN A 303 1.00 -5.50 40.17
CA ASN A 303 0.68 -5.10 41.55
C ASN A 303 -0.70 -5.60 42.01
N LYS A 304 -1.00 -6.86 41.67
CA LYS A 304 -2.35 -7.42 41.80
C LYS A 304 -2.26 -8.79 42.46
N ARG A 305 -3.21 -9.09 43.32
CA ARG A 305 -3.42 -10.42 43.89
C ARG A 305 -4.79 -10.95 43.50
N VAL A 306 -4.85 -12.17 42.98
CA VAL A 306 -6.10 -12.85 42.58
C VAL A 306 -6.07 -14.26 43.12
N GLY A 307 -6.97 -14.60 44.04
CA GLY A 307 -6.90 -15.88 44.75
C GLY A 307 -5.59 -16.01 45.52
N ASN A 308 -4.78 -17.01 45.15
CA ASN A 308 -3.40 -17.22 45.60
C ASN A 308 -2.32 -16.73 44.61
N ALA A 309 -2.68 -16.19 43.45
CA ALA A 309 -1.74 -15.66 42.47
C ALA A 309 -1.37 -14.21 42.82
N THR A 310 -0.07 -13.91 42.87
CA THR A 310 0.46 -12.55 43.01
C THR A 310 1.19 -12.16 41.73
N PHE A 311 0.99 -10.92 41.28
CA PHE A 311 1.65 -10.33 40.14
C PHE A 311 2.44 -9.11 40.62
N GLY A 312 3.77 -9.17 40.48
CA GLY A 312 4.67 -8.11 40.96
C GLY A 312 4.53 -6.79 40.19
N SER A 313 5.40 -5.83 40.48
CA SER A 313 5.42 -4.50 39.82
C SER A 313 5.67 -4.57 38.32
N ARG A 314 6.40 -5.60 37.87
CA ARG A 314 6.64 -5.91 36.45
C ARG A 314 5.65 -6.93 35.88
N GLY A 315 4.63 -7.33 36.65
CA GLY A 315 3.57 -8.27 36.23
C GLY A 315 3.94 -9.75 36.22
N ALA A 316 5.17 -10.12 36.58
CA ALA A 316 5.56 -11.52 36.69
C ALA A 316 4.75 -12.22 37.80
N TYR A 317 4.25 -13.41 37.47
CA TYR A 317 3.48 -14.26 38.36
C TYR A 317 4.37 -14.97 39.39
N ALA A 318 3.89 -15.00 40.64
CA ALA A 318 4.37 -15.88 41.68
C ALA A 318 3.18 -16.40 42.52
N PRO A 319 3.23 -17.67 43.00
CA PRO A 319 2.26 -18.15 43.99
C PRO A 319 2.49 -17.47 45.35
N ALA A 320 1.42 -17.07 46.03
CA ALA A 320 1.48 -16.30 47.28
C ALA A 320 1.58 -17.17 48.55
N LEU A 321 1.08 -18.41 48.50
CA LEU A 321 1.04 -19.34 49.63
C LEU A 321 1.65 -20.69 49.26
N SER A 322 2.31 -21.32 50.22
CA SER A 322 2.82 -22.70 50.12
C SER A 322 1.72 -23.76 50.15
N VAL A 323 0.54 -23.42 50.69
CA VAL A 323 -0.67 -24.26 50.72
C VAL A 323 -1.86 -23.38 50.31
N TYR A 324 -2.65 -23.85 49.36
CA TYR A 324 -3.89 -23.19 48.94
C TYR A 324 -5.00 -24.23 48.79
N LYS A 325 -6.12 -24.01 49.51
CA LYS A 325 -7.31 -24.85 49.48
C LYS A 325 -8.55 -23.99 49.27
N MET A 326 -9.36 -24.33 48.29
CA MET A 326 -10.66 -23.70 48.12
C MET A 326 -11.69 -24.41 48.99
N ASN A 327 -12.54 -23.63 49.66
CA ASN A 327 -13.76 -24.17 50.26
C ASN A 327 -14.75 -24.52 49.14
N VAL A 328 -14.75 -25.79 48.73
CA VAL A 328 -15.61 -26.35 47.68
C VAL A 328 -16.55 -27.40 48.29
N PRO A 329 -17.87 -27.33 48.03
CA PRO A 329 -18.81 -28.35 48.48
C PRO A 329 -18.45 -29.72 47.87
N LEU A 330 -18.81 -30.80 48.57
CA LEU A 330 -18.63 -32.17 48.10
C LEU A 330 -20.00 -32.78 47.81
N TYR A 331 -20.20 -33.23 46.58
CA TYR A 331 -21.41 -33.95 46.17
C TYR A 331 -21.05 -35.39 45.79
N ARG A 332 -21.83 -36.35 46.29
CA ARG A 332 -21.60 -37.79 46.11
C ARG A 332 -22.51 -38.33 45.01
N GLN A 333 -21.94 -38.77 43.89
CA GLN A 333 -22.71 -39.15 42.71
C GLN A 333 -23.69 -40.32 42.96
N PHE A 334 -23.29 -41.29 43.79
CA PHE A 334 -24.12 -42.44 44.15
C PHE A 334 -25.30 -42.06 45.06
N GLN A 335 -25.05 -41.26 46.09
CA GLN A 335 -26.10 -40.82 47.03
C GLN A 335 -27.17 -39.96 46.34
N MET A 336 -26.81 -39.37 45.21
CA MET A 336 -27.70 -38.49 44.44
C MET A 336 -28.37 -39.20 43.25
N GLY A 337 -28.16 -40.51 43.07
CA GLY A 337 -28.84 -41.30 42.03
C GLY A 337 -28.18 -41.28 40.64
N TYR A 338 -26.89 -40.93 40.55
CA TYR A 338 -26.15 -40.87 39.29
C TYR A 338 -24.82 -41.64 39.40
N PRO A 339 -24.86 -42.98 39.41
CA PRO A 339 -23.67 -43.81 39.65
C PRO A 339 -22.53 -43.58 38.64
N SER A 340 -22.79 -42.98 37.47
CA SER A 340 -21.78 -42.65 36.43
C SER A 340 -21.68 -41.15 36.16
N GLY A 341 -22.05 -40.30 37.13
CA GLY A 341 -22.16 -38.85 36.96
C GLY A 341 -20.92 -38.01 37.27
N CYS A 342 -19.73 -38.60 37.30
CA CYS A 342 -18.53 -37.96 37.86
C CYS A 342 -18.15 -36.62 37.20
N GLU A 343 -18.39 -36.47 35.90
CA GLU A 343 -18.10 -35.28 35.11
C GLU A 343 -18.97 -34.09 35.50
N PHE A 344 -20.29 -34.28 35.48
CA PHE A 344 -21.19 -33.18 35.77
C PHE A 344 -21.25 -32.89 37.28
N PHE A 345 -20.95 -33.85 38.16
CA PHE A 345 -20.77 -33.56 39.59
C PHE A 345 -19.48 -32.79 39.87
N SER A 346 -18.39 -33.09 39.17
CA SER A 346 -17.17 -32.28 39.23
C SER A 346 -17.43 -30.86 38.73
N LEU A 347 -18.20 -30.70 37.65
CA LEU A 347 -18.67 -29.40 37.17
C LEU A 347 -19.59 -28.70 38.18
N LYS A 348 -20.54 -29.41 38.79
CA LYS A 348 -21.44 -28.86 39.82
C LYS A 348 -20.65 -28.24 40.96
N MET A 349 -19.73 -29.00 41.54
CA MET A 349 -18.85 -28.53 42.63
C MET A 349 -18.04 -27.30 42.20
N ALA A 350 -17.53 -27.30 40.97
CA ALA A 350 -16.76 -26.20 40.41
C ALA A 350 -17.60 -24.92 40.21
N LEU A 351 -18.80 -25.05 39.64
CA LEU A 351 -19.72 -23.94 39.38
C LEU A 351 -20.16 -23.28 40.69
N GLU A 352 -20.51 -24.07 41.70
CA GLU A 352 -20.89 -23.52 43.00
C GLU A 352 -19.74 -22.79 43.68
N LYS A 353 -18.51 -23.31 43.56
CA LYS A 353 -17.32 -22.57 44.02
C LYS A 353 -17.17 -21.21 43.33
N LYS A 354 -17.57 -21.11 42.06
CA LYS A 354 -17.60 -19.86 41.30
C LYS A 354 -18.89 -19.04 41.49
N GLY A 355 -19.71 -19.39 42.49
CA GLY A 355 -20.94 -18.68 42.84
C GLY A 355 -22.12 -18.97 41.91
N ARG A 356 -22.03 -19.99 41.05
CA ARG A 356 -23.10 -20.38 40.13
C ARG A 356 -23.79 -21.66 40.61
N LEU A 357 -24.95 -21.49 41.25
CA LEU A 357 -25.78 -22.61 41.69
C LEU A 357 -26.53 -23.23 40.49
N VAL A 358 -26.31 -24.52 40.24
CA VAL A 358 -27.03 -25.31 39.21
C VAL A 358 -27.40 -26.68 39.80
N SER A 359 -28.63 -27.13 39.57
CA SER A 359 -29.09 -28.42 40.07
C SER A 359 -28.42 -29.60 39.34
N ALA A 360 -28.29 -30.74 40.02
CA ALA A 360 -27.76 -31.97 39.40
C ALA A 360 -28.64 -32.43 38.23
N GLU A 361 -29.97 -32.33 38.35
CA GLU A 361 -30.92 -32.69 37.30
C GLU A 361 -30.77 -31.79 36.06
N THR A 362 -30.57 -30.48 36.24
CA THR A 362 -30.32 -29.56 35.13
C THR A 362 -29.04 -29.94 34.38
N LEU A 363 -27.94 -30.16 35.11
CA LEU A 363 -26.66 -30.53 34.51
C LEU A 363 -26.75 -31.89 33.80
N TYR A 364 -27.42 -32.87 34.41
CA TYR A 364 -27.69 -34.16 33.80
C TYR A 364 -28.46 -34.02 32.49
N ARG A 365 -29.57 -33.27 32.49
CA ARG A 365 -30.44 -33.12 31.32
C ARG A 365 -29.74 -32.38 30.17
N GLU A 366 -28.98 -31.35 30.48
CA GLU A 366 -28.33 -30.48 29.50
C GLU A 366 -26.95 -30.97 29.03
N MET A 367 -26.30 -31.87 29.77
CA MET A 367 -25.06 -32.49 29.32
C MET A 367 -25.32 -33.27 28.03
N PRO A 368 -24.53 -33.04 26.96
CA PRO A 368 -24.64 -33.81 25.73
C PRO A 368 -24.32 -35.25 26.07
N LYS A 369 -25.22 -36.17 25.71
CA LYS A 369 -25.11 -37.58 26.05
C LYS A 369 -25.78 -38.45 25.01
N SER A 370 -25.27 -39.67 24.87
CA SER A 370 -25.84 -40.70 24.02
C SER A 370 -26.19 -41.92 24.85
N MET A 371 -27.47 -42.27 24.86
CA MET A 371 -27.99 -43.42 25.62
C MET A 371 -27.79 -44.76 24.89
N TRP A 372 -27.13 -44.74 23.73
CA TRP A 372 -26.86 -45.93 22.96
C TRP A 372 -25.69 -46.70 23.56
N ASN A 373 -25.85 -48.01 23.72
CA ASN A 373 -24.77 -48.92 24.08
C ASN A 373 -23.78 -49.08 22.91
N ALA A 374 -22.56 -49.53 23.21
CA ALA A 374 -21.60 -49.93 22.19
C ALA A 374 -22.18 -51.08 21.36
N ARG A 375 -22.14 -50.95 20.03
CA ARG A 375 -22.61 -51.96 19.08
C ARG A 375 -21.43 -52.75 18.52
N TYR A 376 -21.61 -54.04 18.27
CA TYR A 376 -20.58 -54.86 17.62
C TYR A 376 -20.98 -55.13 16.18
N GLU A 377 -20.27 -54.52 15.23
CA GLU A 377 -20.62 -54.50 13.81
C GLU A 377 -19.34 -54.66 12.98
N ASN A 378 -19.36 -55.52 11.95
CA ASN A 378 -18.22 -55.76 11.06
C ASN A 378 -16.91 -56.08 11.81
N ARG A 379 -17.01 -56.90 12.87
CA ARG A 379 -15.91 -57.28 13.78
C ARG A 379 -15.31 -56.14 14.62
N LEU A 380 -15.94 -54.96 14.64
CA LEU A 380 -15.49 -53.79 15.38
C LEU A 380 -16.57 -53.33 16.38
N TYR A 381 -16.14 -52.85 17.55
CA TYR A 381 -17.04 -52.11 18.42
C TYR A 381 -17.22 -50.70 17.87
N ARG A 382 -18.47 -50.22 17.81
CA ARG A 382 -18.85 -48.87 17.40
C ARG A 382 -19.59 -48.18 18.51
N TRP A 383 -19.21 -46.93 18.80
CA TRP A 383 -19.84 -46.14 19.85
C TRP A 383 -19.66 -44.63 19.59
N VAL A 384 -20.21 -43.78 20.46
CA VAL A 384 -20.06 -42.32 20.31
C VAL A 384 -18.67 -41.85 20.75
N ASP A 385 -18.29 -40.64 20.33
CA ASP A 385 -17.02 -40.01 20.67
C ASP A 385 -17.11 -39.24 22.01
N PRO A 386 -16.34 -39.62 23.05
CA PRO A 386 -16.29 -38.90 24.32
C PRO A 386 -15.83 -37.45 24.19
N ASN A 387 -15.12 -37.07 23.12
CA ASN A 387 -14.74 -35.68 22.87
C ASN A 387 -15.91 -34.82 22.37
N VAL A 388 -17.07 -35.42 22.10
CA VAL A 388 -18.28 -34.73 21.63
C VAL A 388 -19.38 -34.78 22.68
N MET A 389 -19.62 -35.95 23.27
CA MET A 389 -20.72 -36.16 24.21
C MET A 389 -20.43 -37.29 25.19
N PHE A 390 -21.20 -37.33 26.27
CA PHE A 390 -21.15 -38.41 27.23
C PHE A 390 -21.61 -39.72 26.60
N THR A 391 -20.79 -40.74 26.82
CA THR A 391 -20.89 -42.04 26.17
C THR A 391 -21.59 -43.01 27.12
N GLY A 392 -22.93 -43.03 27.09
CA GLY A 392 -23.79 -43.80 28.00
C GLY A 392 -24.83 -42.95 28.76
N ASP A 393 -25.39 -43.52 29.83
CA ASP A 393 -26.35 -42.86 30.72
C ASP A 393 -25.75 -42.62 32.12
N PRO A 394 -25.54 -41.36 32.55
CA PRO A 394 -25.07 -41.07 33.91
C PRO A 394 -25.93 -41.65 35.06
N LYS A 395 -27.24 -41.87 34.85
CA LYS A 395 -28.15 -42.54 35.80
C LYS A 395 -28.12 -44.08 35.69
N GLY A 396 -27.61 -44.61 34.58
CA GLY A 396 -27.60 -46.03 34.27
C GLY A 396 -26.50 -46.82 34.97
N THR A 397 -26.57 -48.15 34.86
CA THR A 397 -25.60 -49.07 35.49
C THR A 397 -24.20 -48.92 34.88
N LEU A 398 -23.17 -48.95 35.73
CA LEU A 398 -21.77 -49.00 35.30
C LEU A 398 -21.49 -50.31 34.56
N GLY A 399 -21.05 -50.22 33.31
CA GLY A 399 -20.70 -51.40 32.52
C GLY A 399 -19.95 -51.03 31.23
N LYS A 400 -18.93 -51.81 30.87
CA LYS A 400 -17.96 -51.52 29.79
C LYS A 400 -18.56 -51.23 28.40
N TYR A 401 -19.77 -51.73 28.12
CA TYR A 401 -20.47 -51.50 26.85
C TYR A 401 -21.72 -50.61 27.00
N ARG A 402 -21.96 -50.09 28.20
CA ARG A 402 -23.15 -49.31 28.55
C ARG A 402 -22.80 -47.89 28.98
N ASN A 403 -21.61 -47.70 29.55
CA ASN A 403 -21.20 -46.43 30.12
C ASN A 403 -19.68 -46.22 30.06
N TYR A 404 -19.25 -45.00 29.73
CA TYR A 404 -17.84 -44.62 29.69
C TYR A 404 -17.59 -43.22 30.22
N GLY A 405 -18.13 -42.17 29.58
CA GLY A 405 -17.91 -40.80 30.02
C GLY A 405 -17.87 -39.74 28.92
N ILE A 406 -17.54 -38.51 29.30
CA ILE A 406 -17.27 -37.36 28.41
C ILE A 406 -15.89 -36.76 28.73
N TYR A 407 -15.18 -36.30 27.70
CA TYR A 407 -13.84 -35.70 27.81
C TYR A 407 -13.88 -34.17 27.77
N PRO A 408 -12.80 -33.48 28.15
CA PRO A 408 -12.77 -32.01 28.25
C PRO A 408 -13.39 -31.30 27.05
N LYS A 409 -13.02 -31.70 25.82
CA LYS A 409 -13.53 -31.11 24.58
C LYS A 409 -15.06 -31.14 24.48
N GLY A 410 -15.68 -32.27 24.82
CA GLY A 410 -17.15 -32.42 24.79
C GLY A 410 -17.84 -31.60 25.89
N MET A 411 -17.13 -31.33 26.99
CA MET A 411 -17.64 -30.51 28.07
C MET A 411 -17.55 -29.00 27.81
N ILE A 412 -16.69 -28.50 26.91
CA ILE A 412 -16.46 -27.06 26.73
C ILE A 412 -17.76 -26.32 26.41
N GLY A 413 -18.48 -26.74 25.36
CA GLY A 413 -19.70 -26.06 24.91
C GLY A 413 -20.80 -26.07 25.96
N PHE A 414 -20.99 -27.21 26.64
CA PHE A 414 -21.96 -27.37 27.72
C PHE A 414 -21.61 -26.53 28.96
N SER A 415 -20.37 -26.62 29.45
CA SER A 415 -19.92 -25.94 30.65
C SER A 415 -19.89 -24.41 30.47
N SER A 416 -19.52 -23.95 29.27
CA SER A 416 -19.47 -22.53 28.90
C SER A 416 -20.81 -21.81 29.00
N LYS A 417 -21.94 -22.55 28.95
CA LYS A 417 -23.29 -21.99 29.16
C LYS A 417 -23.45 -21.38 30.56
N TYR A 418 -22.73 -21.90 31.55
CA TYR A 418 -22.86 -21.46 32.94
C TYR A 418 -21.71 -20.56 33.38
N ARG A 419 -20.48 -20.87 32.96
CA ARG A 419 -19.25 -20.11 33.28
C ARG A 419 -18.20 -20.33 32.18
N PRO A 420 -17.34 -19.35 31.87
CA PRO A 420 -16.21 -19.57 30.99
C PRO A 420 -15.33 -20.72 31.49
N VAL A 421 -14.94 -21.62 30.59
CA VAL A 421 -14.01 -22.71 30.90
C VAL A 421 -12.76 -22.64 30.03
N LYS A 422 -11.67 -23.24 30.51
CA LYS A 422 -10.41 -23.33 29.77
C LYS A 422 -9.94 -24.77 29.72
N ASP A 423 -9.79 -25.30 28.51
CA ASP A 423 -9.16 -26.60 28.28
C ASP A 423 -7.66 -26.52 28.59
N LEU A 424 -7.21 -27.37 29.51
CA LEU A 424 -5.82 -27.50 29.95
C LEU A 424 -5.19 -28.80 29.44
N THR A 425 -5.87 -29.53 28.57
CA THR A 425 -5.39 -30.81 28.03
C THR A 425 -3.98 -30.67 27.46
N GLY A 426 -3.07 -31.53 27.90
CA GLY A 426 -1.66 -31.54 27.47
C GLY A 426 -0.75 -30.49 28.14
N GLN A 427 -1.26 -29.59 28.98
CA GLN A 427 -0.48 -28.44 29.50
C GLN A 427 0.28 -28.71 30.81
N GLY A 428 0.19 -29.92 31.35
CA GLY A 428 0.94 -30.34 32.54
C GLY A 428 0.43 -29.77 33.86
N LEU A 429 0.99 -30.27 34.97
CA LEU A 429 0.58 -29.89 36.33
C LEU A 429 0.65 -28.38 36.60
N ALA A 430 1.69 -27.71 36.12
CA ALA A 430 1.89 -26.29 36.38
C ALA A 430 0.74 -25.42 35.85
N SER A 431 0.06 -25.85 34.77
CA SER A 431 -1.13 -25.14 34.26
C SER A 431 -2.32 -25.26 35.19
N ILE A 432 -2.54 -26.45 35.77
CA ILE A 432 -3.57 -26.72 36.77
C ILE A 432 -3.30 -25.86 38.01
N GLU A 433 -2.05 -25.82 38.49
CA GLU A 433 -1.67 -25.02 39.65
C GLU A 433 -1.85 -23.52 39.43
N ARG A 434 -1.55 -23.01 38.23
CA ARG A 434 -1.81 -21.60 37.88
C ARG A 434 -3.29 -21.26 37.91
N GLU A 435 -4.16 -22.13 37.39
CA GLU A 435 -5.60 -21.93 37.45
C GLU A 435 -6.14 -22.05 38.88
N LEU A 436 -5.70 -23.04 39.65
CA LEU A 436 -6.01 -23.13 41.08
C LEU A 436 -5.54 -21.88 41.83
N ALA A 437 -4.34 -21.38 41.53
CA ALA A 437 -3.83 -20.15 42.14
C ALA A 437 -4.71 -18.94 41.82
N MET A 438 -5.34 -18.89 40.66
CA MET A 438 -6.30 -17.84 40.30
C MET A 438 -7.68 -18.03 40.97
N GLY A 439 -7.86 -19.08 41.79
CA GLY A 439 -9.13 -19.43 42.40
C GLY A 439 -10.10 -20.10 41.43
N ASN A 440 -9.58 -20.77 40.39
CA ASN A 440 -10.36 -21.53 39.42
C ASN A 440 -10.21 -23.02 39.73
N PRO A 441 -11.27 -23.71 40.19
CA PRO A 441 -11.22 -25.16 40.38
C PRO A 441 -11.09 -25.86 39.03
N VAL A 442 -10.35 -26.97 39.01
CA VAL A 442 -9.97 -27.66 37.75
C VAL A 442 -10.50 -29.08 37.77
N ILE A 443 -11.37 -29.41 36.83
CA ILE A 443 -11.83 -30.79 36.62
C ILE A 443 -10.67 -31.57 36.00
N VAL A 444 -10.35 -32.72 36.56
CA VAL A 444 -9.23 -33.58 36.13
C VAL A 444 -9.73 -34.97 35.83
N TRP A 445 -9.19 -35.58 34.77
CA TRP A 445 -9.46 -36.97 34.44
C TRP A 445 -8.22 -37.80 34.72
N ALA A 446 -8.39 -38.86 35.50
CA ALA A 446 -7.33 -39.78 35.90
C ALA A 446 -7.95 -41.16 36.18
N SER A 447 -7.15 -42.17 36.46
CA SER A 447 -7.65 -43.41 37.07
C SER A 447 -8.35 -43.11 38.40
N VAL A 448 -9.43 -43.85 38.71
CA VAL A 448 -10.22 -43.73 39.96
C VAL A 448 -9.40 -43.82 41.27
N ASP A 449 -8.22 -44.42 41.22
CA ASP A 449 -7.31 -44.62 42.35
C ASP A 449 -5.98 -43.86 42.22
N PHE A 450 -5.87 -42.97 41.22
CA PHE A 450 -4.62 -42.30 40.87
C PHE A 450 -3.43 -43.26 40.76
N LYS A 451 -3.64 -44.47 40.23
CA LYS A 451 -2.56 -45.40 39.85
C LYS A 451 -2.48 -45.53 38.34
N THR A 452 -1.48 -46.26 37.84
CA THR A 452 -1.40 -46.56 36.41
C THR A 452 -2.72 -47.18 35.94
N PRO A 453 -3.39 -46.62 34.92
CA PRO A 453 -4.63 -47.17 34.40
C PRO A 453 -4.46 -48.64 33.99
N TYR A 454 -5.42 -49.49 34.32
CA TYR A 454 -5.39 -50.89 33.95
C TYR A 454 -6.38 -51.17 32.82
N GLY A 455 -5.88 -51.86 31.79
CA GLY A 455 -6.67 -52.23 30.61
C GLY A 455 -7.15 -51.03 29.78
N HIS A 456 -7.62 -51.35 28.58
CA HIS A 456 -8.19 -50.36 27.68
C HIS A 456 -9.34 -50.99 26.89
N PHE A 457 -10.24 -50.13 26.41
CA PHE A 457 -11.31 -50.51 25.52
C PHE A 457 -11.21 -49.68 24.24
N ASN A 458 -11.23 -50.38 23.10
CA ASN A 458 -11.16 -49.77 21.78
C ASN A 458 -12.51 -49.82 21.09
N TRP A 459 -12.95 -48.70 20.53
CA TRP A 459 -14.11 -48.65 19.64
C TRP A 459 -13.90 -47.65 18.51
N TYR A 460 -14.73 -47.73 17.49
CA TYR A 460 -14.76 -46.80 16.37
C TYR A 460 -15.90 -45.80 16.58
N THR A 461 -15.61 -44.52 16.43
CA THR A 461 -16.60 -43.45 16.49
C THR A 461 -17.55 -43.51 15.29
N THR A 462 -18.61 -42.71 15.32
CA THR A 462 -19.49 -42.48 14.16
C THR A 462 -18.75 -41.89 12.95
N SER A 463 -17.63 -41.20 13.18
CA SER A 463 -16.70 -40.72 12.14
C SER A 463 -15.65 -41.76 11.73
N ASN A 464 -15.82 -43.02 12.14
CA ASN A 464 -14.91 -44.14 11.86
C ASN A 464 -13.47 -43.94 12.38
N GLN A 465 -13.28 -43.10 13.39
CA GLN A 465 -11.99 -42.94 14.07
C GLN A 465 -11.88 -43.95 15.21
N LYS A 466 -10.72 -44.59 15.35
CA LYS A 466 -10.44 -45.47 16.49
C LYS A 466 -10.21 -44.63 17.74
N PHE A 467 -10.98 -44.91 18.79
CA PHE A 467 -10.81 -44.35 20.12
C PHE A 467 -10.34 -45.43 21.08
N THR A 468 -9.40 -45.07 21.97
CA THR A 468 -8.89 -45.94 23.04
C THR A 468 -9.19 -45.30 24.38
N GLY A 469 -10.06 -45.92 25.16
CA GLY A 469 -10.42 -45.50 26.50
C GLY A 469 -9.81 -46.37 27.59
N PHE A 470 -9.50 -45.80 28.75
CA PHE A 470 -9.02 -46.55 29.91
C PHE A 470 -10.22 -47.04 30.74
N LEU A 471 -10.16 -48.29 31.22
CA LEU A 471 -11.32 -48.93 31.87
C LEU A 471 -11.67 -48.32 33.23
N ASN A 472 -10.68 -47.86 33.98
CA ASN A 472 -10.85 -47.27 35.31
C ASN A 472 -10.73 -45.74 35.29
N TYR A 473 -10.95 -45.10 34.15
CA TYR A 473 -10.88 -43.66 34.03
C TYR A 473 -12.04 -43.00 34.77
N HIS A 474 -11.74 -41.90 35.45
CA HIS A 474 -12.62 -41.25 36.41
C HIS A 474 -12.39 -39.74 36.41
N VAL A 475 -13.40 -39.00 36.83
CA VAL A 475 -13.41 -37.54 36.76
C VAL A 475 -13.62 -36.95 38.13
N MET A 476 -12.73 -36.04 38.51
CA MET A 476 -12.66 -35.47 39.84
C MET A 476 -12.38 -33.98 39.76
N LEU A 477 -12.54 -33.27 40.88
CA LEU A 477 -12.28 -31.84 40.93
C LEU A 477 -11.05 -31.53 41.77
N ALA A 478 -10.01 -30.95 41.16
CA ALA A 478 -8.91 -30.34 41.90
C ALA A 478 -9.37 -29.02 42.53
N THR A 479 -9.17 -28.90 43.84
CA THR A 479 -9.67 -27.80 44.67
C THR A 479 -8.56 -27.02 45.37
N GLY A 480 -7.31 -27.46 45.25
CA GLY A 480 -6.18 -26.80 45.88
C GLY A 480 -4.88 -27.54 45.64
N TYR A 481 -3.78 -26.96 46.10
CA TYR A 481 -2.45 -27.58 46.08
C TYR A 481 -1.62 -27.11 47.27
N ASP A 482 -0.56 -27.84 47.59
CA ASP A 482 0.54 -27.35 48.42
C ASP A 482 1.87 -27.57 47.72
N LYS A 483 3.01 -27.56 48.42
CA LYS A 483 4.33 -27.82 47.81
C LYS A 483 4.40 -29.20 47.14
N THR A 484 3.79 -30.23 47.73
CA THR A 484 3.97 -31.65 47.35
C THR A 484 2.70 -32.34 46.89
N ASN A 485 1.52 -31.77 47.14
CA ASN A 485 0.24 -32.44 46.93
C ASN A 485 -0.78 -31.58 46.16
N LEU A 486 -1.75 -32.28 45.59
CA LEU A 486 -2.98 -31.75 45.02
C LEU A 486 -4.17 -32.20 45.88
N TYR A 487 -5.08 -31.28 46.18
CA TYR A 487 -6.31 -31.55 46.92
C TYR A 487 -7.45 -31.80 45.94
N ILE A 488 -8.13 -32.93 46.10
CA ILE A 488 -9.15 -33.40 45.16
C ILE A 488 -10.48 -33.62 45.90
N ASN A 489 -11.57 -33.11 45.34
CA ASN A 489 -12.92 -33.56 45.65
C ASN A 489 -13.33 -34.61 44.62
N ASP A 490 -13.39 -35.87 45.05
CA ASP A 490 -13.82 -37.00 44.25
C ASP A 490 -15.32 -37.29 44.53
N PRO A 491 -16.19 -37.20 43.50
CA PRO A 491 -17.62 -37.48 43.65
C PRO A 491 -17.95 -38.94 44.00
N TYR A 492 -17.00 -39.86 43.79
CA TYR A 492 -17.10 -41.26 44.17
C TYR A 492 -16.50 -41.53 45.55
N ARG A 493 -15.26 -41.08 45.82
CA ARG A 493 -14.50 -41.49 47.02
C ARG A 493 -14.40 -40.44 48.12
N GLY A 494 -14.67 -39.17 47.82
CA GLY A 494 -14.74 -38.08 48.80
C GLY A 494 -13.55 -37.14 48.69
N ARG A 495 -13.11 -36.53 49.79
CA ARG A 495 -11.95 -35.64 49.77
C ARG A 495 -10.66 -36.46 49.82
N LEU A 496 -9.77 -36.25 48.84
CA LEU A 496 -8.51 -36.95 48.68
C LEU A 496 -7.34 -35.96 48.65
N VAL A 497 -6.18 -36.44 49.06
CA VAL A 497 -4.89 -35.74 48.94
C VAL A 497 -3.96 -36.64 48.13
N ILE A 498 -3.52 -36.17 46.98
CA ILE A 498 -2.70 -36.95 46.04
C ILE A 498 -1.37 -36.24 45.83
N SER A 499 -0.27 -36.97 45.91
CA SER A 499 1.06 -36.38 45.68
C SER A 499 1.20 -35.90 44.23
N LYS A 500 1.90 -34.79 44.02
CA LYS A 500 2.12 -34.21 42.69
C LYS A 500 2.91 -35.13 41.77
N SER A 501 3.81 -35.93 42.32
CA SER A 501 4.54 -36.97 41.57
C SER A 501 3.57 -38.02 41.03
N GLN A 502 2.64 -38.50 41.86
CA GLN A 502 1.60 -39.44 41.46
C GLN A 502 0.63 -38.83 40.43
N VAL A 503 0.18 -37.59 40.65
CA VAL A 503 -0.63 -36.86 39.65
C VAL A 503 0.11 -36.78 38.32
N SER A 504 1.39 -36.42 38.35
CA SER A 504 2.21 -36.25 37.14
C SER A 504 2.44 -37.57 36.42
N ALA A 505 2.68 -38.66 37.14
CA ALA A 505 2.84 -39.99 36.56
C ALA A 505 1.55 -40.44 35.84
N VAL A 506 0.40 -40.34 36.51
CA VAL A 506 -0.87 -40.85 35.96
C VAL A 506 -1.44 -39.93 34.89
N MET A 507 -1.55 -38.63 35.16
CA MET A 507 -2.09 -37.69 34.18
C MET A 507 -1.12 -37.52 33.01
N GLY A 508 0.20 -37.59 33.24
CA GLY A 508 1.20 -37.63 32.16
C GLY A 508 1.03 -38.81 31.22
N ALA A 509 0.81 -40.02 31.75
CA ALA A 509 0.57 -41.22 30.94
C ALA A 509 -0.76 -41.19 30.16
N THR A 510 -1.73 -40.36 30.59
CA THR A 510 -3.08 -40.28 29.98
C THR A 510 -3.33 -38.99 29.17
N GLY A 511 -2.31 -38.16 28.99
CA GLY A 511 -2.37 -36.95 28.15
C GLY A 511 -2.91 -35.69 28.83
N TRP A 512 -2.84 -35.60 30.16
CA TRP A 512 -3.13 -34.40 30.95
C TRP A 512 -4.53 -33.81 30.75
N LYS A 513 -5.57 -34.63 30.64
CA LYS A 513 -6.94 -34.15 30.44
C LYS A 513 -7.42 -33.37 31.66
N ALA A 514 -7.67 -32.07 31.47
CA ALA A 514 -8.12 -31.17 32.52
C ALA A 514 -8.91 -29.98 31.94
N LEU A 515 -9.85 -29.46 32.72
CA LEU A 515 -10.74 -28.36 32.36
C LEU A 515 -10.89 -27.41 33.54
N SER A 516 -10.38 -26.18 33.41
CA SER A 516 -10.55 -25.12 34.42
C SER A 516 -11.91 -24.46 34.29
N VAL A 517 -12.59 -24.23 35.41
CA VAL A 517 -13.85 -23.47 35.49
C VAL A 517 -13.54 -22.09 36.05
N ARG A 518 -13.56 -21.08 35.17
CA ARG A 518 -13.07 -19.73 35.47
C ARG A 518 -14.13 -18.86 36.09
#